data_AF-A0A7W0J740-F1
#
_entry.id   AF-A0A7W0J740-F1
#
_cell.length_a   1.000
_cell.length_b   1.000
_cell.length_c   1.000
_cell.angle_alpha   90.00
_cell.angle_beta   90.00
_cell.angle_gamma   90.00
#
_symmetry.space_group_name_H-M   'P 1'
#
loop_
_entity.id
_entity.type
_entity.pdbx_description
1 polymer ?
#
loop_
_entity_poly.entity_id
_entity_poly.type
_entity_poly.pdbx_seq_one_letter_code
_entity_poly.pdbx_strand_id
1 'polypeptide(L)'
;MEVMKLALVAAELGNLNAISDALSASALAAGGLKSAAANVRINIHNLEHPDAANDLITKVLYMVEESKQLEEKILAHFLKRTGIGYN
;
A
#
# COMPACT_ATOMS: atom_id res chain seq x y z
N MET A 1 -0.93 -4.94 -3.76
CA MET A 1 -1.23 -5.35 -2.36
C MET A 1 -0.26 -6.40 -1.84
N GLU A 2 -0.03 -7.50 -2.57
CA GLU A 2 0.84 -8.60 -2.07
C GLU A 2 2.23 -8.15 -1.62
N VAL A 3 2.89 -7.28 -2.40
CA VAL A 3 4.20 -6.69 -2.02
C VAL A 3 4.14 -5.99 -0.66
N MET A 4 3.07 -5.27 -0.36
CA MET A 4 2.92 -4.58 0.94
C MET A 4 2.67 -5.56 2.08
N LYS A 5 1.96 -6.67 1.83
CA LYS A 5 1.76 -7.74 2.81
C LYS A 5 3.09 -8.44 3.14
N LEU A 6 3.91 -8.70 2.12
CA LEU A 6 5.26 -9.23 2.31
C LEU A 6 6.19 -8.22 2.98
N ALA A 7 6.08 -6.93 2.64
CA ALA A 7 6.80 -5.87 3.32
C ALA A 7 6.45 -5.78 4.81
N LEU A 8 5.17 -6.00 5.18
CA LEU A 8 4.78 -6.12 6.59
C LEU A 8 5.46 -7.29 7.28
N VAL A 9 5.46 -8.48 6.67
CA VAL A 9 6.18 -9.65 7.21
C VAL A 9 7.67 -9.37 7.37
N ALA A 10 8.30 -8.71 6.38
CA ALA A 10 9.70 -8.32 6.46
C ALA A 10 9.98 -7.30 7.57
N ALA A 11 9.08 -6.30 7.72
CA ALA A 11 9.18 -5.31 8.78
C ALA A 11 8.97 -5.91 10.17
N GLU A 12 8.11 -6.92 10.31
CA GLU A 12 7.79 -7.58 11.59
C GLU A 12 8.86 -8.61 11.99
N LEU A 13 9.25 -9.50 11.07
CA LEU A 13 10.03 -10.70 11.36
C LEU A 13 11.39 -10.75 10.64
N GLY A 14 11.58 -9.92 9.62
CA GLY A 14 12.77 -9.95 8.76
C GLY A 14 14.04 -9.43 9.42
N ASN A 15 15.14 -9.45 8.65
CA ASN A 15 16.45 -8.96 9.09
C ASN A 15 16.38 -7.46 9.43
N LEU A 16 16.76 -7.10 10.65
CA LEU A 16 16.75 -5.71 11.12
C LEU A 16 17.63 -4.79 10.25
N ASN A 17 18.73 -5.30 9.70
CA ASN A 17 19.61 -4.53 8.82
C ASN A 17 18.99 -4.24 7.43
N ALA A 18 17.90 -4.92 7.07
CA ALA A 18 17.18 -4.74 5.80
C ALA A 18 15.76 -4.19 6.03
N ILE A 19 15.44 -3.73 7.25
CA ILE A 19 14.08 -3.25 7.57
C ILE A 19 13.71 -1.99 6.77
N SER A 20 14.70 -1.21 6.33
CA SER A 20 14.50 -0.10 5.39
C SER A 20 13.97 -0.54 4.02
N ASP A 21 14.30 -1.76 3.58
CA ASP A 21 13.83 -2.29 2.29
C ASP A 21 12.33 -2.59 2.35
N ALA A 22 11.81 -2.97 3.52
CA ALA A 22 10.38 -3.12 3.75
C ALA A 22 9.64 -1.79 3.58
N LEU A 23 10.19 -0.67 4.07
CA LEU A 23 9.63 0.66 3.86
C LEU A 23 9.65 1.04 2.38
N SER A 24 10.80 0.85 1.72
CA SER A 24 10.97 1.14 0.30
C SER A 24 9.98 0.34 -0.56
N ALA A 25 9.85 -0.97 -0.32
CA ALA A 25 8.92 -1.84 -1.02
C ALA A 25 7.47 -1.42 -0.80
N SER A 26 7.10 -1.07 0.44
CA SER A 26 5.76 -0.58 0.77
C SER A 26 5.43 0.72 0.04
N ALA A 27 6.33 1.72 0.10
CA ALA A 27 6.13 3.02 -0.52
C ALA A 27 6.01 2.92 -2.05
N LEU A 28 6.86 2.11 -2.69
CA LEU A 28 6.78 1.86 -4.13
C LEU A 28 5.47 1.17 -4.52
N ALA A 29 5.04 0.16 -3.76
CA ALA A 29 3.80 -0.55 -4.02
C ALA A 29 2.56 0.34 -3.81
N ALA A 30 2.57 1.20 -2.78
CA ALA A 30 1.51 2.17 -2.53
C ALA A 30 1.45 3.24 -3.64
N GLY A 31 2.61 3.74 -4.10
CA GLY A 31 2.69 4.66 -5.24
C GLY A 31 2.15 4.04 -6.53
N GLY A 32 2.55 2.80 -6.83
CA GLY A 32 2.04 2.04 -7.97
C GLY A 32 0.53 1.82 -7.90
N LEU A 33 0.00 1.49 -6.72
CA LEU A 33 -1.44 1.36 -6.51
C LEU A 33 -2.20 2.68 -6.74
N LYS A 34 -1.70 3.79 -6.21
CA LYS A 34 -2.29 5.13 -6.41
C LYS A 34 -2.29 5.52 -7.89
N SER A 35 -1.22 5.20 -8.63
CA SER A 35 -1.14 5.41 -10.07
C SER A 35 -2.16 4.54 -10.83
N ALA A 36 -2.24 3.24 -10.53
CA ALA A 36 -3.22 2.35 -11.13
C ALA A 36 -4.67 2.79 -10.83
N ALA A 37 -4.94 3.24 -9.61
CA ALA A 37 -6.22 3.78 -9.19
C ALA A 37 -6.64 5.00 -10.01
N ALA A 38 -5.71 5.93 -10.29
CA ALA A 38 -5.97 7.09 -11.13
C ALA A 38 -6.31 6.67 -12.58
N ASN A 39 -5.54 5.73 -13.15
CA ASN A 39 -5.81 5.21 -14.50
C ASN A 39 -7.18 4.55 -14.61
N VAL A 40 -7.56 3.75 -13.60
CA VAL A 40 -8.88 3.11 -13.55
C VAL A 40 -10.00 4.14 -13.50
N ARG A 41 -9.87 5.19 -12.67
CA ARG A 41 -10.87 6.26 -12.57
C ARG A 41 -11.10 7.00 -13.89
N ILE A 42 -10.02 7.31 -14.62
CA ILE A 42 -10.12 7.97 -15.92
C ILE A 42 -10.81 7.07 -16.95
N ASN A 43 -10.45 5.79 -17.00
CA ASN A 43 -11.04 4.87 -17.97
C ASN A 43 -12.51 4.56 -17.68
N ILE A 44 -12.90 4.48 -16.40
CA ILE A 44 -14.28 4.18 -16.00
C ILE A 44 -15.25 5.30 -16.40
N HIS A 45 -14.80 6.56 -16.46
CA HIS A 45 -15.64 7.67 -16.93
C HIS A 45 -16.18 7.46 -18.36
N ASN A 46 -15.52 6.62 -19.16
CA ASN A 46 -15.89 6.31 -20.53
C ASN A 46 -16.62 4.97 -20.69
N LEU A 47 -16.99 4.28 -19.60
CA LEU A 47 -17.70 3.00 -19.67
C LEU A 47 -19.21 3.20 -19.86
N GLU A 48 -19.78 2.47 -20.82
CA GLU A 48 -21.22 2.45 -21.11
C GLU A 48 -22.05 1.66 -20.07
N HIS A 49 -21.39 0.91 -19.16
CA HIS A 49 -22.03 0.06 -18.15
C HIS A 49 -21.78 0.56 -16.71
N PRO A 50 -22.76 1.24 -16.09
CA PRO A 50 -22.59 1.93 -14.79
C PRO A 50 -22.32 0.99 -13.60
N ASP A 51 -22.86 -0.22 -13.61
CA ASP A 51 -22.76 -1.13 -12.45
C ASP A 51 -21.34 -1.71 -12.31
N ALA A 52 -20.74 -2.15 -13.42
CA ALA A 52 -19.35 -2.64 -13.43
C ALA A 52 -18.34 -1.53 -13.07
N ALA A 53 -18.65 -0.28 -13.44
CA ALA A 53 -17.89 0.90 -13.07
C ALA A 53 -17.87 1.13 -11.54
N ASN A 54 -19.03 1.03 -10.88
CA ASN A 54 -19.16 1.24 -9.44
C ASN A 54 -18.40 0.18 -8.62
N ASP A 55 -18.44 -1.08 -9.04
CA ASP A 55 -17.71 -2.18 -8.39
C ASP A 55 -16.19 -1.97 -8.44
N LEU A 56 -15.67 -1.55 -9.60
CA LEU A 56 -14.25 -1.29 -9.79
C LEU A 56 -13.78 -0.08 -8.96
N ILE A 57 -14.57 1.00 -8.93
CA ILE A 57 -14.27 2.18 -8.11
C ILE A 57 -14.22 1.79 -6.62
N THR A 58 -15.20 1.02 -6.16
CA THR A 58 -15.28 0.58 -4.76
C THR A 58 -14.09 -0.29 -4.38
N LYS A 59 -13.73 -1.26 -5.22
CA LYS A 59 -12.54 -2.12 -5.00
C LYS A 59 -11.25 -1.29 -4.92
N VAL A 60 -11.06 -0.35 -5.86
CA VAL A 60 -9.87 0.51 -5.88
C VAL A 60 -9.80 1.40 -4.64
N LEU A 61 -10.91 1.99 -4.21
CA LEU A 61 -10.99 2.78 -2.98
C LEU A 61 -10.59 1.97 -1.75
N TYR A 62 -11.14 0.76 -1.62
CA TYR A 62 -10.80 -0.14 -0.53
C TYR A 62 -9.31 -0.50 -0.52
N MET A 63 -8.74 -0.85 -1.68
CA MET A 63 -7.32 -1.19 -1.78
C MET A 63 -6.41 -0.03 -1.40
N VAL A 64 -6.75 1.21 -1.81
CA VAL A 64 -5.98 2.40 -1.45
C VAL A 64 -6.05 2.65 0.05
N GLU A 65 -7.19 2.42 0.70
CA GLU A 65 -7.30 2.56 2.15
C GLU A 65 -6.54 1.44 2.90
N GLU A 66 -6.67 0.20 2.46
CA GLU A 66 -5.88 -0.94 2.98
C GLU A 66 -4.38 -0.66 2.86
N SER A 67 -3.93 -0.04 1.76
CA SER A 67 -2.52 0.32 1.58
C SER A 67 -2.01 1.29 2.64
N LYS A 68 -2.81 2.29 3.05
CA LYS A 68 -2.41 3.24 4.10
C LYS A 68 -2.25 2.54 5.45
N GLN A 69 -3.18 1.66 5.78
CA GLN A 69 -3.12 0.88 7.02
C GLN A 69 -1.89 -0.03 7.05
N LEU A 70 -1.50 -0.59 5.91
CA LEU A 70 -0.26 -1.37 5.78
C LEU A 70 0.99 -0.49 5.94
N GLU A 71 1.03 0.69 5.30
CA GLU A 71 2.13 1.66 5.46
C GLU A 71 2.31 2.07 6.93
N GLU A 72 1.22 2.37 7.65
CA GLU A 72 1.24 2.72 9.07
C GLU A 72 1.77 1.57 9.95
N LYS A 73 1.32 0.33 9.72
CA LYS A 73 1.81 -0.84 10.46
C LYS A 73 3.29 -1.09 10.21
N ILE A 74 3.73 -1.00 8.95
CA ILE A 74 5.13 -1.17 8.56
C ILE A 74 6.02 -0.12 9.24
N LEU A 75 5.59 1.14 9.22
CA LEU A 75 6.29 2.21 9.92
C LEU A 75 6.35 1.97 11.42
N ALA A 76 5.24 1.54 12.04
CA ALA A 76 5.22 1.22 13.47
C ALA A 76 6.21 0.10 13.83
N HIS A 77 6.29 -0.97 13.01
CA HIS A 77 7.29 -2.03 13.21
C HIS A 77 8.72 -1.51 13.04
N PHE A 78 8.98 -0.67 12.05
CA PHE A 78 10.28 -0.05 11.85
C PHE A 78 10.72 0.77 13.06
N LEU A 79 9.88 1.69 13.53
CA LEU A 79 10.20 2.54 14.68
C LEU A 79 10.45 1.69 15.94
N LYS A 80 9.57 0.71 16.20
CA LYS A 80 9.68 -0.19 17.35
C LYS A 80 10.95 -1.03 17.33
N ARG A 81 11.33 -1.58 16.17
CA ARG A 81 12.45 -2.52 16.07
C ARG A 81 13.80 -1.85 15.91
N THR A 82 13.86 -0.65 15.32
CA THR A 82 15.11 0.11 15.16
C THR A 82 15.44 0.95 16.38
N GLY A 83 14.44 1.34 17.18
CA GLY A 83 14.62 2.33 18.25
C GLY A 83 14.88 3.75 17.74
N ILE A 84 14.71 3.99 16.43
CA ILE A 84 14.88 5.30 15.79
C ILE A 84 13.49 5.92 15.64
N GLY A 85 13.12 6.81 16.55
CA GLY A 85 11.85 7.55 16.49
C GLY A 85 11.94 8.84 17.29
N TYR A 86 11.81 9.98 16.60
CA TYR A 86 11.81 11.37 17.06
C TYR A 86 12.28 11.61 18.51
N ASN A 87 13.57 11.98 18.66
CA ASN A 87 14.01 12.86 19.75
C ASN A 87 13.54 14.29 19.48
#